data_AF-A0A6A7GDJ6-F1
#
_entry.id   AF-A0A6A7GDJ6-F1
#
_cell.length_a   1.000
_cell.length_b   1.000
_cell.length_c   1.000
_cell.angle_alpha   90.00
_cell.angle_beta   90.00
_cell.angle_gamma   90.00
#
_symmetry.space_group_name_H-M   'P 1'
#
loop_
_entity.id
_entity.type
_entity.pdbx_description
1 polymer ?
#
loop_
_entity_poly.entity_id
_entity_poly.type
_entity_poly.pdbx_seq_one_letter_code
_entity_poly.pdbx_strand_id
1 'polypeptide(L)'
;LAEENDIAIVDSKNVWMGSGHLALEAARMAKAGESFDKIIENIEEMRDKAKIYFVVDELKYLERGGRIGKASARIGGVLNIKPILKVEDGEIHNEKKAIGDKGAMRYMEKILKQESKKGSIVLYTGWGGTKHQSENADELRKSVEKFSNVDYIARCEVGSTIGSHTGPLFGMTIFPKIK
;
A
#
# COMPACT_ATOMS: atom_id res chain seq x y z
N LEU A 1 -28.09 -19.70 -14.03
CA LEU A 1 -27.99 -18.29 -13.61
C LEU A 1 -27.47 -18.36 -12.18
N ALA A 2 -26.35 -17.72 -11.86
CA ALA A 2 -25.83 -17.71 -10.49
C ALA A 2 -26.90 -17.10 -9.57
N GLU A 3 -27.22 -17.74 -8.45
CA GLU A 3 -28.17 -17.19 -7.48
C GLU A 3 -27.50 -16.08 -6.66
N GLU A 4 -28.28 -15.27 -5.96
CA GLU A 4 -27.78 -14.13 -5.17
C GLU A 4 -26.75 -14.54 -4.08
N ASN A 5 -26.72 -15.82 -3.70
CA ASN A 5 -25.76 -16.42 -2.76
C ASN A 5 -24.44 -16.88 -3.43
N ASP A 6 -24.29 -16.80 -4.75
CA ASP A 6 -23.07 -17.19 -5.48
C ASP A 6 -22.11 -16.00 -5.72
N ILE A 7 -22.53 -14.78 -5.38
CA ILE A 7 -21.78 -13.55 -5.66
C ILE A 7 -21.66 -12.71 -4.39
N ALA A 8 -20.43 -12.46 -3.96
CA ALA A 8 -20.12 -11.53 -2.87
C ALA A 8 -19.36 -10.33 -3.42
N ILE A 9 -19.80 -9.14 -3.01
CA ILE A 9 -19.09 -7.88 -3.29
C ILE A 9 -18.33 -7.50 -2.03
N VAL A 10 -16.99 -7.62 -2.09
CA VAL A 10 -16.11 -7.17 -1.02
C VAL A 10 -15.55 -5.81 -1.40
N ASP A 11 -15.90 -4.78 -0.63
CA ASP A 11 -15.18 -3.53 -0.67
C ASP A 11 -13.77 -3.76 -0.12
N SER A 12 -12.75 -3.60 -0.97
CA SER A 12 -11.37 -3.86 -0.60
C SER A 12 -10.82 -2.82 0.36
N LYS A 13 -11.40 -1.62 0.46
CA LYS A 13 -10.84 -0.49 1.25
C LYS A 13 -9.35 -0.22 0.99
N ASN A 14 -8.84 -0.69 -0.15
CA ASN A 14 -7.43 -0.75 -0.51
C ASN A 14 -7.27 -0.39 -1.98
N VAL A 15 -6.04 -0.25 -2.43
CA VAL A 15 -5.70 0.12 -3.81
C VAL A 15 -4.41 -0.58 -4.24
N TRP A 16 -4.18 -0.68 -5.56
CA TRP A 16 -2.95 -1.26 -6.12
C TRP A 16 -2.71 -2.68 -5.58
N MET A 17 -1.52 -3.02 -5.08
CA MET A 17 -1.23 -4.35 -4.54
C MET A 17 -1.95 -4.66 -3.23
N GLY A 18 -2.54 -3.65 -2.57
CA GLY A 18 -3.52 -3.88 -1.50
C GLY A 18 -4.75 -4.63 -2.01
N SER A 19 -5.31 -4.23 -3.16
CA SER A 19 -6.43 -4.95 -3.78
C SER A 19 -5.96 -6.19 -4.55
N GLY A 20 -4.84 -6.08 -5.26
CA GLY A 20 -4.30 -7.18 -6.06
C GLY A 20 -3.95 -8.41 -5.23
N HIS A 21 -3.34 -8.23 -4.05
CA HIS A 21 -3.00 -9.36 -3.18
C HIS A 21 -4.25 -10.07 -2.64
N LEU A 22 -5.30 -9.33 -2.27
CA LEU A 22 -6.58 -9.92 -1.86
C LEU A 22 -7.18 -10.78 -2.97
N ALA A 23 -7.18 -10.29 -4.21
CA ALA A 23 -7.67 -11.06 -5.36
C ALA A 23 -6.84 -12.33 -5.61
N LEU A 24 -5.51 -12.24 -5.47
CA LEU A 24 -4.61 -13.39 -5.64
C LEU A 24 -4.81 -14.44 -4.54
N GLU A 25 -4.97 -14.03 -3.28
CA GLU A 25 -5.24 -14.95 -2.17
C GLU A 25 -6.62 -15.61 -2.30
N ALA A 26 -7.64 -14.86 -2.74
CA ALA A 26 -8.97 -15.41 -3.01
C ALA A 26 -8.90 -16.50 -4.08
N ALA A 27 -8.21 -16.23 -5.19
CA ALA A 27 -8.00 -17.20 -6.26
C ALA A 27 -7.19 -18.42 -5.78
N ARG A 28 -6.18 -18.22 -4.91
CA ARG A 28 -5.39 -19.31 -4.33
C ARG A 28 -6.24 -20.22 -3.45
N MET A 29 -7.06 -19.66 -2.57
CA MET A 29 -7.96 -20.42 -1.70
C MET A 29 -9.05 -21.15 -2.50
N ALA A 30 -9.65 -20.49 -3.50
CA ALA A 30 -10.61 -21.14 -4.40
C ALA A 30 -10.00 -22.33 -5.14
N LYS A 31 -8.76 -22.18 -5.65
CA LYS A 31 -8.03 -23.28 -6.29
C LYS A 31 -7.69 -24.43 -5.32
N ALA A 32 -7.55 -24.14 -4.03
CA ALA A 32 -7.34 -25.14 -2.99
C ALA A 32 -8.65 -25.84 -2.54
N GLY A 33 -9.81 -25.42 -3.05
CA GLY A 33 -11.11 -26.00 -2.72
C GLY A 33 -11.72 -25.48 -1.41
N GLU A 34 -11.26 -24.33 -0.91
CA GLU A 34 -11.87 -23.67 0.25
C GLU A 34 -13.32 -23.24 -0.06
N SER A 35 -14.18 -23.24 0.96
CA SER A 35 -15.57 -22.85 0.79
C SER A 35 -15.71 -21.35 0.52
N PHE A 36 -16.78 -20.97 -0.18
CA PHE A 36 -17.09 -19.57 -0.49
C PHE A 36 -17.08 -18.67 0.74
N ASP A 37 -17.84 -19.02 1.79
CA ASP A 37 -17.90 -18.25 3.04
C ASP A 37 -16.53 -18.10 3.70
N LYS A 38 -15.72 -19.17 3.66
CA LYS A 38 -14.38 -19.14 4.27
C LYS A 38 -13.43 -18.24 3.51
N ILE A 39 -13.53 -18.20 2.18
CA ILE A 39 -12.76 -17.28 1.34
C ILE A 39 -13.12 -15.84 1.70
N ILE A 40 -14.41 -15.51 1.77
CA ILE A 40 -14.85 -14.14 2.08
C ILE A 40 -14.35 -13.72 3.46
N GLU A 41 -14.55 -14.55 4.50
CA GLU A 41 -14.07 -14.27 5.86
C GLU A 41 -12.56 -13.98 5.89
N ASN A 42 -11.75 -14.82 5.23
CA ASN A 42 -10.30 -14.63 5.19
C ASN A 42 -9.90 -13.36 4.42
N ILE A 43 -10.57 -13.04 3.32
CA ILE A 43 -10.27 -11.83 2.54
C ILE A 43 -10.61 -10.57 3.32
N GLU A 44 -11.73 -10.55 4.05
CA GLU A 44 -12.07 -9.42 4.92
C GLU A 44 -11.10 -9.27 6.09
N GLU A 45 -10.64 -10.37 6.68
CA GLU A 45 -9.61 -10.33 7.71
C GLU A 45 -8.25 -9.81 7.15
N MET A 46 -7.84 -10.27 5.98
CA MET A 46 -6.64 -9.78 5.29
C MET A 46 -6.76 -8.30 4.94
N ARG A 47 -7.93 -7.89 4.44
CA ARG A 47 -8.26 -6.50 4.08
C ARG A 47 -8.00 -5.56 5.25
N ASP A 48 -8.54 -5.89 6.42
CA ASP A 48 -8.49 -5.03 7.60
C ASP A 48 -7.09 -4.97 8.24
N LYS A 49 -6.23 -5.93 7.89
CA LYS A 49 -4.83 -5.99 8.33
C LYS A 49 -3.84 -5.39 7.33
N ALA A 50 -4.28 -5.12 6.10
CA ALA A 50 -3.45 -4.53 5.06
C ALA A 50 -2.98 -3.12 5.48
N LYS A 51 -1.74 -2.78 5.13
CA LYS A 51 -1.19 -1.44 5.37
C LYS A 51 -0.53 -0.92 4.11
N ILE A 52 -0.98 0.25 3.66
CA ILE A 52 -0.40 0.94 2.51
C ILE A 52 0.22 2.24 3.01
N TYR A 53 1.49 2.46 2.68
CA TYR A 53 2.20 3.71 2.94
C TYR A 53 2.87 4.19 1.66
N PHE A 54 2.77 5.48 1.38
CA PHE A 54 3.39 6.06 0.19
C PHE A 54 3.85 7.50 0.44
N VAL A 55 4.83 7.91 -0.35
CA VAL A 55 5.44 9.23 -0.34
C VAL A 55 5.11 9.89 -1.66
N VAL A 56 4.69 11.15 -1.60
CA VAL A 56 4.50 12.00 -2.77
C VAL A 56 5.46 13.18 -2.70
N ASP A 57 5.59 13.93 -3.79
CA ASP A 57 6.33 15.19 -3.77
C ASP A 57 5.43 16.34 -3.27
N GLU A 58 4.17 16.34 -3.67
CA GLU A 58 3.21 17.40 -3.39
C GLU A 58 1.79 16.85 -3.31
N LEU A 59 0.94 17.41 -2.43
CA LEU A 59 -0.47 16.98 -2.29
C LEU A 59 -1.39 17.48 -3.42
N LYS A 60 -0.95 18.43 -4.26
CA LYS A 60 -1.79 19.11 -5.25
C LYS A 60 -2.51 18.15 -6.21
N TYR A 61 -1.90 17.02 -6.54
CA TYR A 61 -2.50 16.01 -7.41
C TYR A 61 -3.69 15.35 -6.73
N LEU A 62 -3.53 14.98 -5.45
CA LEU A 62 -4.58 14.36 -4.65
C LEU A 62 -5.73 15.33 -4.41
N GLU A 63 -5.41 16.61 -4.15
CA GLU A 63 -6.39 17.68 -4.00
C GLU A 63 -7.21 17.88 -5.27
N ARG A 64 -6.54 18.12 -6.40
CA ARG A 64 -7.19 18.33 -7.70
C ARG A 64 -7.96 17.09 -8.16
N GLY A 65 -7.42 15.92 -7.86
CA GLY A 65 -8.05 14.65 -8.12
C GLY A 65 -9.25 14.37 -7.21
N GLY A 66 -9.43 15.07 -6.09
CA GLY A 66 -10.48 14.79 -5.11
C GLY A 66 -10.26 13.51 -4.29
N ARG A 67 -9.04 12.94 -4.31
CA ARG A 67 -8.67 11.71 -3.59
C ARG A 67 -7.78 11.99 -2.38
N ILE A 68 -7.64 13.25 -1.98
CA ILE A 68 -6.86 13.62 -0.79
C ILE A 68 -7.43 13.05 0.51
N GLY A 69 -8.73 12.73 0.55
CA GLY A 69 -9.38 12.21 1.75
C GLY A 69 -9.15 13.11 2.96
N LYS A 70 -8.78 12.50 4.09
CA LYS A 70 -8.47 13.17 5.35
C LYS A 70 -7.04 13.71 5.41
N ALA A 71 -6.27 13.62 4.33
CA ALA A 71 -4.92 14.20 4.26
C ALA A 71 -4.90 15.71 3.95
N SER A 72 -6.03 16.42 4.08
CA SER A 72 -6.27 17.82 3.70
C SER A 72 -5.51 18.91 4.50
N ALA A 73 -4.28 18.65 4.92
CA ALA A 73 -3.46 19.61 5.64
C ALA A 73 -2.72 20.53 4.66
N ARG A 74 -2.72 21.84 4.91
CA ARG A 74 -1.79 22.77 4.25
C ARG A 74 -0.36 22.34 4.56
N ILE A 75 0.30 21.74 3.57
CA ILE A 75 1.75 21.59 3.61
C ILE A 75 2.28 22.95 3.20
N GLY A 76 2.66 23.75 4.21
CA GLY A 76 3.29 25.05 3.98
C GLY A 76 4.48 24.90 3.03
N GLY A 77 4.83 25.97 2.32
CA GLY A 77 5.85 25.99 1.25
C GLY A 77 7.30 25.79 1.71
N VAL A 78 7.52 24.94 2.72
CA VAL A 78 8.86 24.56 3.17
C VAL A 78 9.43 23.59 2.14
N LEU A 79 10.43 24.08 1.41
CA LEU A 79 11.17 23.31 0.43
C LEU A 79 11.71 22.02 1.06
N ASN A 80 11.66 20.92 0.29
CA ASN A 80 12.21 19.62 0.67
C ASN A 80 11.44 18.84 1.77
N ILE A 81 10.21 19.24 2.12
CA ILE A 81 9.33 18.38 2.94
C ILE A 81 8.57 17.40 2.03
N LYS A 82 8.71 16.10 2.32
CA LYS A 82 7.98 15.01 1.66
C LYS A 82 6.80 14.56 2.54
N PRO A 83 5.55 14.58 2.03
CA PRO A 83 4.41 14.01 2.73
C PRO A 83 4.48 12.49 2.65
N ILE A 84 4.35 11.84 3.80
CA ILE A 84 4.11 10.40 3.90
C ILE A 84 2.65 10.21 4.25
N LEU A 85 1.98 9.41 3.44
CA LEU A 85 0.56 9.14 3.49
C LEU A 85 0.33 7.66 3.76
N LYS A 86 -0.85 7.36 4.29
CA LYS A 86 -1.35 5.99 4.45
C LYS A 86 -2.78 5.87 3.95
N VAL A 87 -3.18 4.64 3.63
CA VAL A 87 -4.60 4.31 3.43
C VAL A 87 -5.13 3.69 4.70
N GLU A 88 -6.25 4.22 5.18
CA GLU A 88 -6.96 3.74 6.37
C GLU A 88 -8.46 3.81 6.08
N ASP A 89 -9.17 2.69 6.25
CA ASP A 89 -10.61 2.57 5.97
C ASP A 89 -11.01 3.08 4.56
N GLY A 90 -10.21 2.76 3.54
CA GLY A 90 -10.44 3.18 2.16
C GLY A 90 -10.12 4.65 1.86
N GLU A 91 -9.71 5.44 2.85
CA GLU A 91 -9.40 6.86 2.70
C GLU A 91 -7.90 7.15 2.84
N ILE A 92 -7.43 8.24 2.21
CA ILE A 92 -6.05 8.70 2.34
C ILE A 92 -5.92 9.59 3.58
N HIS A 93 -4.93 9.27 4.43
CA HIS A 93 -4.61 10.00 5.66
C HIS A 93 -3.17 10.49 5.65
N ASN A 94 -2.93 11.62 6.33
CA ASN A 94 -1.57 12.06 6.65
C ASN A 94 -0.97 11.15 7.70
N GLU A 95 0.19 10.57 7.39
CA GLU A 95 0.95 9.75 8.34
C GLU A 95 2.08 10.57 8.98
N LYS A 96 2.90 11.22 8.15
CA LYS A 96 4.05 11.99 8.63
C LYS A 96 4.52 13.01 7.58
N LYS A 97 5.23 14.04 8.04
CA LYS A 97 6.07 14.91 7.19
C LYS A 97 7.53 14.54 7.41
N ALA A 98 8.25 14.21 6.33
CA ALA A 98 9.67 13.90 6.38
C ALA A 98 10.49 14.96 5.62
N ILE A 99 11.76 15.13 6.00
CA ILE A 99 12.68 16.01 5.30
C ILE A 99 13.45 15.18 4.26
N GLY A 100 13.19 15.45 2.98
CA GLY A 100 13.76 14.78 1.82
C GLY A 100 13.47 13.27 1.76
N ASP A 101 13.90 12.65 0.66
CA ASP A 101 13.66 11.22 0.43
C ASP A 101 14.36 10.36 1.49
N LYS A 102 15.58 10.70 1.89
CA LYS A 102 16.29 10.00 2.98
C LYS A 102 15.50 9.98 4.29
N GLY A 103 14.80 11.06 4.61
CA GLY A 103 13.94 11.13 5.79
C GLY A 103 12.72 10.21 5.66
N ALA A 104 12.12 10.18 4.47
CA ALA A 104 10.98 9.32 4.17
C ALA A 104 11.37 7.84 4.17
N MET A 105 12.50 7.49 3.56
CA MET A 105 13.10 6.16 3.55
C MET A 105 13.33 5.62 4.97
N ARG A 106 13.97 6.42 5.84
CA ARG A 106 14.14 6.03 7.26
C ARG A 106 12.82 5.77 7.96
N TYR A 107 11.76 6.49 7.59
CA TYR A 107 10.44 6.27 8.16
C TYR A 107 9.79 4.98 7.66
N MET A 108 9.88 4.70 6.35
CA MET A 108 9.39 3.44 5.78
C MET A 108 10.10 2.24 6.40
N GLU A 109 11.42 2.29 6.56
CA GLU A 109 12.18 1.24 7.25
C GLU A 109 11.74 1.07 8.72
N LYS A 110 11.41 2.18 9.39
CA LYS A 110 10.89 2.12 10.76
C LYS A 110 9.56 1.38 10.82
N ILE A 111 8.65 1.65 9.88
CA ILE A 111 7.36 0.93 9.79
C ILE A 111 7.62 -0.56 9.56
N LEU A 112 8.46 -0.92 8.59
CA LEU A 112 8.79 -2.32 8.31
C LEU A 112 9.34 -3.03 9.55
N LYS A 113 10.27 -2.40 10.27
CA LYS A 113 10.81 -2.94 11.52
C LYS A 113 9.74 -3.10 12.62
N GLN A 114 8.74 -2.22 12.67
CA GLN A 114 7.67 -2.31 13.65
C GLN A 114 6.67 -3.42 13.31
N GLU A 115 6.32 -3.57 12.04
CA GLU A 115 5.40 -4.62 11.59
C GLU A 115 6.06 -6.00 11.62
N SER A 116 7.33 -6.10 11.24
CA SER A 116 8.07 -7.36 11.32
C SER A 116 8.28 -7.84 12.77
N LYS A 117 8.27 -6.96 13.76
CA LYS A 117 8.28 -7.39 15.18
C LYS A 117 6.99 -8.09 15.63
N LYS A 118 5.89 -7.90 14.91
CA LYS A 118 4.58 -8.51 15.23
C LYS A 118 4.43 -9.90 14.62
N GLY A 119 5.24 -10.24 13.64
CA GLY A 119 5.21 -11.52 12.93
C GLY A 119 5.86 -11.41 11.56
N SER A 120 5.81 -12.50 10.79
CA SER A 120 6.23 -12.47 9.38
C SER A 120 5.27 -11.61 8.56
N ILE A 121 5.80 -10.86 7.60
CA ILE A 121 5.00 -9.99 6.74
C ILE A 121 5.27 -10.29 5.27
N VAL A 122 4.26 -10.07 4.43
CA VAL A 122 4.34 -10.04 2.97
C VAL A 122 4.49 -8.58 2.53
N LEU A 123 5.41 -8.30 1.62
CA LEU A 123 5.75 -6.95 1.20
C LEU A 123 5.74 -6.78 -0.32
N TYR A 124 5.10 -5.71 -0.76
CA TYR A 124 5.21 -5.15 -2.11
C TYR A 124 5.78 -3.74 -2.03
N THR A 125 6.69 -3.38 -2.94
CA THR A 125 7.12 -1.98 -3.11
C THR A 125 6.65 -1.43 -4.45
N GLY A 126 6.42 -0.13 -4.50
CA GLY A 126 5.77 0.48 -5.66
C GLY A 126 6.26 1.87 -5.95
N TRP A 127 6.06 2.26 -7.21
CA TRP A 127 6.43 3.58 -7.70
C TRP A 127 5.52 4.01 -8.84
N GLY A 128 5.48 5.30 -9.10
CA GLY A 128 4.85 5.88 -10.28
C GLY A 128 5.44 7.25 -10.59
N GLY A 129 5.36 7.66 -11.85
CA GLY A 129 5.90 8.94 -12.31
C GLY A 129 7.29 8.80 -12.92
N THR A 130 8.32 9.36 -12.27
CA THR A 130 9.64 9.53 -12.92
C THR A 130 10.64 8.45 -12.50
N LYS A 131 11.81 8.46 -13.18
CA LYS A 131 12.97 7.64 -12.80
C LYS A 131 13.38 7.82 -11.33
N HIS A 132 13.22 9.02 -10.77
CA HIS A 132 13.56 9.28 -9.38
C HIS A 132 12.72 8.46 -8.40
N GLN A 133 11.40 8.37 -8.62
CA GLN A 133 10.52 7.52 -7.81
C GLN A 133 10.80 6.03 -8.00
N SER A 134 11.15 5.63 -9.22
CA SER A 134 11.63 4.28 -9.52
C SER A 134 12.87 3.92 -8.68
N GLU A 135 13.87 4.81 -8.65
CA GLU A 135 15.10 4.64 -7.86
C GLU A 135 14.80 4.57 -6.35
N ASN A 136 13.89 5.41 -5.83
CA ASN A 136 13.48 5.35 -4.41
C ASN A 136 12.81 4.01 -4.05
N ALA A 137 12.00 3.42 -4.94
CA ALA A 137 11.43 2.10 -4.71
C ALA A 137 12.48 0.97 -4.77
N ASP A 138 13.54 1.13 -5.56
CA ASP A 138 14.69 0.21 -5.55
C ASP A 138 15.48 0.30 -4.26
N GLU A 139 15.67 1.51 -3.71
CA GLU A 139 16.26 1.69 -2.39
C GLU A 139 15.40 1.04 -1.31
N LEU A 140 14.06 1.17 -1.37
CA LEU A 140 13.15 0.55 -0.43
C LEU A 140 13.23 -0.98 -0.50
N ARG A 141 13.26 -1.55 -1.70
CA ARG A 141 13.49 -2.99 -1.90
C ARG A 141 14.81 -3.43 -1.25
N LYS A 142 15.93 -2.74 -1.54
CA LYS A 142 17.23 -3.11 -0.96
C LYS A 142 17.22 -3.02 0.57
N SER A 143 16.52 -2.00 1.11
CA SER A 143 16.43 -1.82 2.56
C SER A 143 15.77 -2.99 3.28
N VAL A 144 14.95 -3.79 2.58
CA VAL A 144 14.20 -4.89 3.20
C VAL A 144 15.00 -6.18 3.32
N GLU A 145 16.08 -6.32 2.56
CA GLU A 145 16.94 -7.53 2.53
C GLU A 145 17.56 -7.83 3.92
N LYS A 146 17.62 -6.84 4.81
CA LYS A 146 18.10 -6.99 6.20
C LYS A 146 17.08 -7.64 7.15
N PHE A 147 15.84 -7.86 6.72
CA PHE A 147 14.79 -8.46 7.57
C PHE A 147 14.50 -9.89 7.12
N SER A 148 14.86 -10.87 7.94
CA SER A 148 14.69 -12.30 7.63
C SER A 148 13.23 -12.77 7.65
N ASN A 149 12.33 -11.98 8.23
CA ASN A 149 10.90 -12.29 8.36
C ASN A 149 10.00 -11.42 7.46
N VAL A 150 10.59 -10.84 6.42
CA VAL A 150 9.87 -10.10 5.37
C VAL A 150 9.92 -10.93 4.09
N ASP A 151 8.75 -11.39 3.66
CA ASP A 151 8.55 -12.09 2.40
C ASP A 151 8.29 -11.05 1.30
N TYR A 152 9.36 -10.65 0.61
CA TYR A 152 9.28 -9.66 -0.46
C TYR A 152 8.80 -10.30 -1.76
N ILE A 153 7.64 -9.87 -2.26
CA ILE A 153 6.99 -10.50 -3.42
C ILE A 153 7.39 -9.81 -4.72
N ALA A 154 7.17 -8.50 -4.82
CA ALA A 154 7.38 -7.79 -6.07
C ALA A 154 7.56 -6.29 -5.88
N ARG A 155 8.22 -5.71 -6.89
CA ARG A 155 8.18 -4.27 -7.17
C ARG A 155 7.18 -4.06 -8.30
N CYS A 156 6.20 -3.18 -8.12
CA CYS A 156 5.21 -2.91 -9.18
C CYS A 156 5.11 -1.41 -9.49
N GLU A 157 4.91 -1.10 -10.76
CA GLU A 157 4.57 0.26 -11.19
C GLU A 157 3.08 0.52 -10.95
N VAL A 158 2.76 1.74 -10.53
CA VAL A 158 1.40 2.21 -10.33
C VAL A 158 0.82 2.65 -11.68
N GLY A 159 -0.35 2.14 -12.03
CA GLY A 159 -1.03 2.47 -13.29
C GLY A 159 -1.56 3.91 -13.35
N SER A 160 -1.95 4.33 -14.56
CA SER A 160 -2.37 5.71 -14.87
C SER A 160 -3.56 6.19 -14.04
N THR A 161 -4.52 5.32 -13.71
CA THR A 161 -5.69 5.70 -12.89
C THR A 161 -5.25 6.24 -11.54
N ILE A 162 -4.38 5.52 -10.82
CA ILE A 162 -3.87 5.97 -9.52
C ILE A 162 -2.92 7.14 -9.72
N GLY A 163 -1.98 7.02 -10.68
CA GLY A 163 -0.98 8.04 -10.96
C GLY A 163 -1.57 9.43 -11.28
N SER A 164 -2.72 9.48 -11.95
CA SER A 164 -3.43 10.74 -12.25
C SER A 164 -3.89 11.50 -11.01
N HIS A 165 -4.17 10.77 -9.92
CA HIS A 165 -4.60 11.34 -8.65
C HIS A 165 -3.44 11.57 -7.69
N THR A 166 -2.43 10.69 -7.67
CA THR A 166 -1.32 10.79 -6.72
C THR A 166 -0.20 11.70 -7.21
N GLY A 167 -0.05 11.85 -8.53
CA GLY A 167 1.20 12.31 -9.13
C GLY A 167 2.33 11.30 -8.90
N PRO A 168 3.60 11.73 -9.05
CA PRO A 168 4.76 10.91 -8.77
C PRO A 168 4.78 10.43 -7.31
N LEU A 169 5.01 9.13 -7.11
CA LEU A 169 5.06 8.52 -5.78
C LEU A 169 6.04 7.33 -5.70
N PHE A 170 6.45 6.99 -4.48
CA PHE A 170 6.95 5.66 -4.16
C PHE A 170 6.36 5.17 -2.83
N GLY A 171 6.29 3.87 -2.59
CA GLY A 171 5.65 3.35 -1.39
C GLY A 171 5.73 1.84 -1.24
N MET A 172 4.93 1.34 -0.30
CA MET A 172 4.85 -0.07 0.02
C MET A 172 3.44 -0.48 0.47
N THR A 173 3.12 -1.75 0.23
CA THR A 173 1.97 -2.45 0.81
C THR A 173 2.48 -3.61 1.66
N ILE A 174 1.96 -3.73 2.87
CA ILE A 174 2.33 -4.73 3.86
C ILE A 174 1.08 -5.53 4.23
N PHE A 175 1.22 -6.85 4.26
CA PHE A 175 0.24 -7.76 4.88
C PHE A 175 0.93 -8.58 5.96
N PRO A 176 0.27 -8.89 7.09
CA PRO A 176 0.75 -9.96 7.94
C PRO A 176 0.63 -11.29 7.19
N LYS A 177 1.64 -12.15 7.31
CA LYS A 177 1.56 -13.50 6.75
C LYS A 177 0.56 -14.31 7.57
N ILE A 178 -0.58 -14.66 6.96
CA ILE A 178 -1.55 -15.56 7.57
C ILE A 178 -0.99 -16.98 7.48
N LYS A 179 -1.13 -17.75 8.57
CA LYS A 179 -0.63 -19.12 8.68
C LYS A 179 -1.52 -20.10 7.94
#